data_AF-A0A0J1LWK4-F1
#
_entry.id   AF-A0A0J1LWK4-F1
#
_cell.length_a   1.000
_cell.length_b   1.000
_cell.length_c   1.000
_cell.angle_alpha   90.00
_cell.angle_beta   90.00
_cell.angle_gamma   90.00
#
_symmetry.space_group_name_H-M   'P 1'
#
loop_
_entity.id
_entity.type
_entity.pdbx_description
1 polymer ?
#
loop_
_entity_poly.entity_id
_entity_poly.type
_entity_poly.pdbx_seq_one_letter_code
_entity_poly.pdbx_strand_id
1 'polypeptide(L)'
;MENSINRNKVNAQRILSWLLNQIAMKGGNNVAKEIGVDKAQITRWKETWLPKMAMLLAVLEWGFVDDDMARLAREVAAVLTKKKSPTVEVEDSDQITMQF
;
A
#
# COMPACT_ATOMS: atom_id res chain seq x y z
N MET A 1 22.69 -5.56 -20.23
CA MET A 1 21.25 -5.86 -20.39
C MET A 1 20.66 -6.57 -19.17
N GLU A 2 21.40 -7.45 -18.49
CA GLU A 2 20.89 -8.21 -17.34
C GLU A 2 20.49 -7.34 -16.12
N ASN A 3 21.25 -6.27 -15.85
CA ASN A 3 20.97 -5.33 -14.76
C ASN A 3 19.70 -4.50 -14.98
N SER A 4 19.34 -4.14 -16.22
CA SER A 4 18.12 -3.38 -16.50
C SER A 4 16.88 -4.24 -16.38
N ILE A 5 16.95 -5.51 -16.82
CA ILE A 5 15.84 -6.47 -16.66
C ILE A 5 15.53 -6.70 -15.18
N ASN A 6 16.55 -6.87 -14.34
CA ASN A 6 16.36 -7.07 -12.89
C ASN A 6 15.80 -5.81 -12.20
N ARG A 7 16.25 -4.60 -12.59
CA ARG A 7 15.67 -3.34 -12.10
C ARG A 7 14.20 -3.19 -12.51
N ASN A 8 13.86 -3.53 -13.76
CA ASN A 8 12.49 -3.46 -14.25
C ASN A 8 11.57 -4.44 -13.52
N LYS A 9 12.05 -5.63 -13.16
CA LYS A 9 11.29 -6.57 -12.32
C LYS A 9 10.96 -5.99 -10.94
N VAL A 10 11.94 -5.36 -10.28
CA VAL A 10 11.73 -4.73 -8.96
C VAL A 10 10.75 -3.55 -9.06
N ASN A 11 10.88 -2.72 -10.08
CA ASN A 11 9.96 -1.61 -10.33
C ASN A 11 8.55 -2.12 -10.65
N ALA A 12 8.42 -3.17 -11.46
CA ALA A 12 7.14 -3.81 -11.77
C ALA A 12 6.45 -4.34 -10.51
N GLN A 13 7.18 -4.93 -9.57
CA GLN A 13 6.60 -5.38 -8.29
C GLN A 13 6.06 -4.20 -7.47
N ARG A 14 6.77 -3.07 -7.44
CA ARG A 14 6.31 -1.85 -6.76
C ARG A 14 5.05 -1.28 -7.40
N ILE A 15 5.04 -1.16 -8.73
CA ILE A 15 3.87 -0.71 -9.52
C ILE A 15 2.68 -1.64 -9.29
N LEU A 16 2.90 -2.96 -9.30
CA LEU A 16 1.86 -3.95 -9.07
C LEU A 16 1.22 -3.77 -7.69
N SER A 17 2.04 -3.64 -6.64
CA SER A 17 1.55 -3.39 -5.28
C SER A 17 0.73 -2.11 -5.18
N TRP A 18 1.15 -1.02 -5.84
CA TRP A 18 0.34 0.20 -5.88
C TRP A 18 -0.97 0.02 -6.63
N LEU A 19 -0.96 -0.59 -7.82
CA LEU A 19 -2.18 -0.83 -8.61
C LEU A 19 -3.19 -1.65 -7.80
N LEU A 20 -2.73 -2.68 -7.09
CA LEU A 20 -3.58 -3.48 -6.21
C LEU A 20 -4.16 -2.65 -5.07
N ASN A 21 -3.36 -1.78 -4.45
CA ASN A 21 -3.83 -0.87 -3.40
C ASN A 21 -4.86 0.13 -3.93
N GLN A 22 -4.65 0.73 -5.10
CA GLN A 22 -5.61 1.66 -5.71
C GLN A 22 -6.94 0.97 -6.05
N ILE A 23 -6.88 -0.27 -6.57
CA ILE A 23 -8.08 -1.07 -6.83
C ILE A 23 -8.81 -1.39 -5.53
N ALA A 24 -8.08 -1.68 -4.45
CA ALA A 24 -8.66 -1.91 -3.13
C ALA A 24 -9.31 -0.64 -2.56
N MET A 25 -8.66 0.53 -2.68
CA MET A 25 -9.17 1.83 -2.20
C MET A 25 -10.42 2.27 -2.95
N LYS A 26 -10.45 2.15 -4.28
CA LYS A 26 -11.65 2.45 -5.10
C LYS A 26 -12.76 1.41 -4.94
N GLY A 27 -12.40 0.20 -4.51
CA GLY A 27 -13.29 -0.96 -4.46
C GLY A 27 -13.36 -1.66 -5.82
N GLY A 28 -13.02 -2.95 -5.85
CA GLY A 28 -12.97 -3.74 -7.08
C GLY A 28 -14.25 -3.66 -7.92
N ASN A 29 -15.43 -3.65 -7.29
CA ASN A 29 -16.71 -3.55 -8.00
C ASN A 29 -16.89 -2.21 -8.74
N ASN A 30 -16.39 -1.11 -8.17
CA ASN A 30 -16.47 0.21 -8.81
C ASN A 30 -15.48 0.29 -9.97
N VAL A 31 -14.27 -0.24 -9.78
CA VAL A 31 -13.27 -0.33 -10.86
C VAL A 31 -13.80 -1.18 -12.03
N ALA A 32 -14.50 -2.29 -11.75
CA ALA A 32 -15.12 -3.11 -12.80
C ALA A 32 -16.12 -2.30 -13.62
N LYS A 33 -16.97 -1.55 -12.93
CA LYS A 33 -17.99 -0.71 -13.54
C LYS A 33 -17.37 0.41 -14.38
N GLU A 34 -16.33 1.08 -13.88
CA GLU A 34 -15.65 2.17 -14.59
C GLU A 34 -14.92 1.70 -15.85
N ILE A 35 -14.33 0.50 -15.82
CA ILE A 35 -13.58 -0.05 -16.95
C ILE A 35 -14.50 -0.85 -17.91
N GLY A 36 -15.75 -1.11 -17.52
CA GLY A 36 -16.72 -1.86 -18.32
C GLY A 36 -16.46 -3.36 -18.37
N VAL A 37 -15.88 -3.92 -17.30
CA VAL A 37 -15.61 -5.36 -17.16
C VAL A 37 -16.50 -6.02 -16.13
N ASP A 38 -16.76 -7.32 -16.33
CA ASP A 38 -17.46 -8.12 -15.35
C ASP A 38 -16.67 -8.23 -14.03
N LYS A 39 -17.40 -8.20 -12.90
CA LYS A 39 -16.81 -8.20 -11.55
C LYS A 39 -15.95 -9.45 -11.30
N ALA A 40 -16.31 -10.60 -11.85
CA ALA A 40 -15.55 -11.84 -11.68
C ALA A 40 -14.19 -11.77 -12.39
N GLN A 41 -14.08 -10.95 -13.44
CA GLN A 41 -12.81 -10.80 -14.17
C GLN A 41 -11.78 -10.01 -13.38
N ILE A 42 -12.19 -9.09 -12.49
CA ILE A 42 -11.23 -8.31 -11.70
C ILE A 42 -10.37 -9.18 -10.79
N THR A 43 -10.92 -10.23 -10.21
CA THR A 43 -10.14 -11.17 -9.40
C THR A 43 -9.09 -11.87 -10.26
N ARG A 44 -9.47 -12.29 -11.47
CA ARG A 44 -8.56 -12.92 -12.44
C ARG A 44 -7.48 -11.95 -12.96
N TRP A 45 -7.79 -10.67 -13.04
CA TRP A 45 -6.85 -9.65 -13.47
C TRP A 45 -5.66 -9.54 -12.52
N LYS A 46 -5.88 -9.70 -11.21
CA LYS A 46 -4.81 -9.63 -10.19
C LYS A 46 -3.69 -10.63 -10.46
N GLU A 47 -4.03 -11.81 -10.95
CA GLU A 47 -3.07 -12.90 -11.17
C GLU A 47 -2.46 -12.90 -12.57
N THR A 48 -3.19 -12.40 -13.57
CA THR A 48 -2.81 -12.59 -14.99
C THR A 48 -2.45 -11.30 -15.71
N TRP A 49 -3.29 -10.26 -15.59
CA TRP A 49 -3.19 -9.06 -16.41
C TRP A 49 -2.45 -7.92 -15.70
N LEU A 50 -2.74 -7.71 -14.42
CA LEU A 50 -2.08 -6.70 -13.59
C LEU A 50 -0.54 -6.87 -13.54
N PRO A 51 0.02 -8.08 -13.37
CA PRO A 51 1.47 -8.26 -13.37
C PRO A 51 2.12 -7.88 -14.72
N LYS A 52 1.44 -8.18 -15.83
CA LYS A 52 1.90 -7.81 -17.18
C LYS A 52 1.85 -6.30 -17.38
N MET A 53 0.79 -5.65 -16.91
CA MET A 53 0.68 -4.19 -16.98
C MET A 53 1.71 -3.49 -16.12
N ALA A 54 1.98 -3.99 -14.92
CA ALA A 54 3.01 -3.45 -14.06
C ALA A 54 4.41 -3.60 -14.68
N MET A 55 4.69 -4.72 -15.36
CA MET A 55 5.93 -4.93 -16.10
C MET A 55 6.04 -3.99 -17.31
N LEU A 56 4.95 -3.79 -18.05
CA LEU A 56 4.90 -2.85 -19.16
C LEU A 56 5.21 -1.42 -18.68
N LEU A 57 4.55 -0.98 -17.61
CA LEU A 57 4.78 0.33 -17.01
C LEU A 57 6.22 0.50 -16.50
N ALA A 58 6.82 -0.56 -15.94
CA ALA A 58 8.21 -0.55 -15.53
C ALA A 58 9.18 -0.43 -16.71
N VAL A 59 8.91 -1.12 -17.82
CA VAL A 59 9.73 -1.07 -19.04
C VAL A 59 9.63 0.28 -19.73
N LEU A 60 8.45 0.91 -19.70
CA LEU A 60 8.23 2.24 -20.25
C LEU A 60 8.75 3.37 -19.34
N GLU A 61 9.37 3.03 -18.21
CA GLU A 61 9.80 4.00 -17.17
C GLU A 61 8.67 4.97 -16.80
N TRP A 62 7.43 4.50 -16.84
CA TRP A 62 6.25 5.31 -16.55
C TRP A 62 6.36 5.80 -15.10
N GLY A 63 6.41 7.13 -14.92
CA GLY A 63 6.79 7.82 -13.69
C GLY A 63 5.86 7.60 -12.51
N PHE A 64 5.80 6.37 -12.00
CA PHE A 64 4.86 5.95 -10.97
C PHE A 64 5.43 6.04 -9.53
N VAL A 65 6.71 6.37 -9.32
CA VAL A 65 7.39 5.71 -8.20
C VAL A 65 7.51 6.44 -6.86
N ASP A 66 7.42 7.76 -6.71
CA ASP A 66 7.83 8.37 -5.42
C ASP A 66 6.76 9.12 -4.60
N ASP A 67 5.91 9.96 -5.18
CA ASP A 67 5.03 10.82 -4.37
C ASP A 67 3.88 10.08 -3.67
N ASP A 68 3.28 9.09 -4.35
CA ASP A 68 2.04 8.48 -3.88
C ASP A 68 2.28 7.40 -2.81
N MET A 69 3.41 6.69 -2.88
CA MET A 69 3.83 5.74 -1.83
C MET A 69 4.32 6.47 -0.59
N ALA A 70 5.03 7.59 -0.73
CA ALA A 70 5.44 8.41 0.40
C ALA A 70 4.21 9.01 1.13
N ARG A 71 3.18 9.42 0.36
CA ARG A 71 1.92 9.92 0.91
C ARG A 71 1.14 8.83 1.63
N LEU A 72 0.93 7.66 1.01
CA LEU A 72 0.24 6.53 1.63
C LEU A 72 0.96 6.03 2.88
N ALA A 73 2.30 5.94 2.87
CA ALA A 73 3.07 5.55 4.04
C ALA A 73 2.94 6.56 5.19
N ARG A 74 2.92 7.87 4.89
CA ARG A 74 2.66 8.92 5.89
C ARG A 74 1.26 8.85 6.46
N GLU A 75 0.24 8.65 5.62
CA GLU A 75 -1.15 8.53 6.06
C GLU A 75 -1.36 7.28 6.95
N VAL A 76 -0.78 6.14 6.58
CA VAL A 76 -0.82 4.91 7.39
C VAL A 76 -0.06 5.10 8.70
N ALA A 77 1.11 5.73 8.68
CA ALA A 77 1.85 6.05 9.90
C ALA A 77 1.08 6.99 10.84
N ALA A 78 0.36 7.98 10.31
CA ALA A 78 -0.48 8.89 11.10
C ALA A 78 -1.69 8.17 11.73
N VAL A 79 -2.27 7.19 11.04
CA VAL A 79 -3.38 6.37 11.57
C VAL A 79 -2.89 5.39 12.63
N LEU A 80 -1.72 4.77 12.44
CA LEU A 80 -1.14 3.82 13.39
C LEU A 80 -0.57 4.52 14.64
N THR A 81 -0.03 5.74 14.53
CA THR A 81 0.46 6.52 15.69
C THR A 81 -0.66 7.09 16.55
N LYS A 82 -1.82 7.42 15.97
CA LYS A 82 -3.03 7.80 16.75
C LYS A 82 -3.56 6.69 17.66
N LYS A 83 -3.10 5.45 17.48
CA LYS A 83 -3.50 4.29 18.30
C LYS A 83 -2.45 3.87 19.33
N LYS A 84 -1.40 4.68 19.57
CA LYS A 84 -0.50 4.47 20.70
C LYS A 84 -1.25 4.89 21.96
N SER A 85 -1.74 3.89 22.72
CA SER A 85 -2.27 4.07 24.07
C SER A 85 -1.33 4.96 24.90
N PRO A 86 -1.85 5.79 25.83
CA PRO A 86 -0.97 6.54 26.72
C PRO A 86 -0.05 5.55 27.43
N THR A 87 1.24 5.64 27.13
CA THR A 87 2.28 5.01 27.91
C THR A 87 2.11 5.57 29.32
N VAL A 88 1.64 4.73 30.24
CA VAL A 88 1.76 5.00 31.66
C VAL A 88 3.26 5.08 31.91
N GLU A 89 3.77 6.31 32.02
CA GLU A 89 5.08 6.60 32.57
C GLU A 89 5.03 6.11 34.02
N VAL A 90 5.57 4.92 34.25
CA VAL A 90 5.91 4.47 35.59
C VAL A 90 7.25 5.11 35.90
N GLU A 91 7.21 6.42 36.22
CA GLU A 91 8.32 7.04 36.93
C GLU A 91 8.21 6.62 38.40
N ASP A 92 9.27 5.97 38.88
CA ASP A 92 9.57 5.83 40.30
C ASP A 92 9.41 7.19 40.99
N SER A 93 8.45 7.30 41.91
CA SER A 93 8.60 7.99 43.20
C SER A 93 7.28 8.07 43.99
N ASP A 94 7.32 7.48 45.18
CA ASP A 94 6.72 7.93 46.44
C ASP A 94 5.19 7.91 46.65
N GLN A 95 4.78 6.86 47.38
CA GLN A 95 3.93 6.93 48.57
C GLN A 95 2.43 7.29 48.37
N ILE A 96 1.58 6.26 48.39
CA ILE A 96 0.14 6.41 48.68
C ILE A 96 -0.14 5.75 50.04
N THR A 97 -0.28 6.57 51.08
CA THR A 97 -0.81 6.17 52.38
C THR A 97 -2.32 6.01 52.28
N MET A 98 -2.84 4.79 52.43
CA MET A 98 -4.30 4.56 52.57
C MET A 98 -4.70 4.77 54.04
N GLN A 99 -5.57 5.76 54.29
CA GLN A 99 -6.27 5.90 55.57
C GLN A 99 -7.49 4.97 55.55
N PHE A 100 -7.64 4.16 56.60
CA PHE A 100 -8.74 3.23 56.82
C PHE A 100 -9.99 3.92 57.36
#